data_AF-A0A841D0W2-F1
#
_entry.id   AF-A0A841D0W2-F1
#
_cell.length_a   1.000
_cell.length_b   1.000
_cell.length_c   1.000
_cell.angle_alpha   90.00
_cell.angle_beta   90.00
_cell.angle_gamma   90.00
#
_symmetry.space_group_name_H-M   'P 1'
#
loop_
_entity.id
_entity.type
_entity.pdbx_description
1 polymer ?
#
loop_
_entity_poly.entity_id
_entity_poly.type
_entity_poly.pdbx_seq_one_letter_code
_entity_poly.pdbx_strand_id
1 'polypeptide(L)' 'MAKKDGAIEIEGTVVESLPNAMFRVQLDNGHKVLAHISGRMRMHYIRILPDDRVVVELSPYDLSRGRIVYRYK' A
#
# COMPACT_ATOMS: atom_id res chain seq x y z
N MET A 1 -21.74 7.91 5.40
CA MET A 1 -20.66 7.89 4.38
C MET A 1 -19.55 8.81 4.84
N ALA A 2 -18.58 8.28 5.61
CA ALA A 2 -17.42 9.08 6.03
C ALA A 2 -16.39 9.04 4.89
N LYS A 3 -16.43 10.05 4.01
CA LYS A 3 -15.25 10.41 3.23
C LYS A 3 -14.15 10.74 4.24
N LYS A 4 -13.15 9.86 4.39
CA LYS A 4 -11.96 10.17 5.16
C LYS A 4 -11.16 11.18 4.34
N ASP A 5 -11.53 12.45 4.47
CA ASP A 5 -10.94 13.63 3.80
C ASP A 5 -9.48 13.89 4.22
N GLY A 6 -8.59 12.92 4.04
CA GLY A 6 -7.18 13.11 4.37
C GLY A 6 -6.29 11.88 4.21
N ALA A 7 -6.72 10.87 3.45
CA ALA A 7 -5.80 9.80 3.08
C ALA A 7 -4.71 10.38 2.17
N ILE A 8 -3.45 10.23 2.59
CA ILE A 8 -2.31 10.72 1.82
C ILE A 8 -1.91 9.59 0.87
N GLU A 9 -2.03 9.84 -0.42
CA GLU A 9 -1.54 8.93 -1.45
C GLU A 9 -0.05 9.18 -1.66
N ILE A 10 0.75 8.14 -1.44
CA ILE A 10 2.20 8.17 -1.63
C ILE A 10 2.61 6.96 -2.47
N GLU A 11 3.53 7.20 -3.40
CA GLU A 11 4.17 6.13 -4.16
C GLU A 11 5.27 5.44 -3.36
N GLY A 12 5.41 4.14 -3.60
CA GLY A 12 6.48 3.37 -3.02
C GLY A 12 6.74 2.09 -3.78
N THR A 13 7.83 1.44 -3.41
CA THR A 13 8.26 0.16 -4.00
C THR A 13 8.08 -0.95 -2.97
N VAL A 14 7.53 -2.09 -3.38
CA VAL A 14 7.38 -3.25 -2.50
C VAL A 14 8.75 -3.89 -2.27
N VAL A 15 9.16 -4.02 -1.01
CA VAL A 15 10.44 -4.65 -0.65
C VAL A 15 10.24 -6.13 -0.37
N GLU A 16 9.23 -6.45 0.45
CA GLU A 16 9.02 -7.81 0.94
C GLU A 16 7.53 -8.13 1.01
N SER A 17 7.18 -9.37 0.68
CA SER A 17 5.86 -9.94 0.92
C SER A 17 5.84 -10.68 2.26
N LEU A 18 4.87 -10.36 3.10
CA LEU A 18 4.68 -10.97 4.42
C LEU A 18 3.47 -11.93 4.41
N PRO A 19 3.43 -12.91 5.32
CA PRO A 19 2.23 -13.73 5.53
C PRO A 19 1.01 -12.84 5.85
N ASN A 20 -0.18 -13.31 5.50
CA ASN A 20 -1.47 -12.60 5.62
C ASN A 20 -1.73 -11.48 4.59
N ALA A 21 -1.05 -11.51 3.43
CA ALA A 21 -1.19 -10.49 2.38
C ALA A 21 -0.89 -9.07 2.90
N MET A 22 0.09 -9.00 3.80
CA MET A 22 0.76 -7.76 4.16
C MET A 22 2.02 -7.63 3.32
N PHE A 23 2.39 -6.40 3.01
CA PHE A 23 3.53 -6.07 2.17
C PHE A 23 4.32 -4.96 2.85
N ARG A 24 5.64 -5.11 2.87
CA ARG A 24 6.52 -4.05 3.32
C ARG A 24 6.81 -3.17 2.11
N VAL A 25 6.34 -1.93 2.17
CA VAL A 25 6.52 -0.95 1.10
C VAL A 25 7.52 0.10 1.57
N GLN A 26 8.53 0.34 0.76
CA GLN A 26 9.46 1.46 0.89
C GLN A 26 8.83 2.65 0.18
N LEU A 27 8.39 3.64 0.95
CA LEU A 27 7.93 4.91 0.39
C LEU A 27 9.11 5.66 -0.22
N ASP A 28 8.84 6.53 -1.20
CA ASP A 28 9.87 7.40 -1.79
C ASP A 28 10.53 8.33 -0.76
N ASN A 29 9.84 8.60 0.36
CA ASN A 29 10.38 9.34 1.50
C ASN A 29 11.42 8.56 2.33
N GLY A 30 11.77 7.32 1.96
CA GLY A 30 12.72 6.48 2.70
C GLY A 30 12.13 5.74 3.91
N HIS A 31 10.84 5.94 4.20
CA HIS A 31 10.14 5.23 5.27
C HIS A 31 9.62 3.87 4.81
N LYS A 32 9.72 2.87 5.68
CA LYS A 32 9.15 1.54 5.46
C LYS A 32 7.81 1.44 6.17
N VAL A 33 6.77 1.11 5.42
CA VAL A 33 5.41 0.98 5.93
C VAL A 33 4.87 -0.42 5.69
N LEU A 34 3.96 -0.85 6.57
CA LEU A 34 3.22 -2.09 6.41
C LEU A 34 1.92 -1.79 5.68
N ALA A 35 1.80 -2.23 4.44
CA ALA A 35 0.62 -2.03 3.63
C ALA A 35 -0.13 -3.34 3.38
N HIS A 36 -1.45 -3.27 3.33
CA HIS A 36 -2.29 -4.39 2.93
C HIS A 36 -2.98 -4.09 1.61
N ILE A 37 -3.30 -5.15 0.86
CA ILE A 37 -4.00 -5.03 -0.42
C ILE A 37 -5.44 -4.55 -0.19
N SER A 38 -5.89 -3.57 -0.98
CA SER A 38 -7.30 -3.16 -0.98
C SER A 38 -8.24 -4.29 -1.43
N GLY A 39 -9.46 -4.30 -0.90
CA GLY A 39 -10.46 -5.32 -1.28
C GLY A 39 -10.71 -5.41 -2.78
N ARG A 40 -10.68 -4.26 -3.49
CA ARG A 40 -10.80 -4.23 -4.96
C ARG A 40 -9.68 -5.00 -5.65
N MET A 41 -8.44 -4.81 -5.25
CA MET A 41 -7.31 -5.54 -5.83
C MET A 41 -7.38 -7.04 -5.57
N ARG A 42 -7.87 -7.46 -4.38
CA ARG A 42 -8.14 -8.88 -4.08
C ARG A 42 -9.20 -9.47 -5.02
N MET A 43 -10.30 -8.75 -5.26
CA MET A 43 -11.36 -9.21 -6.19
C MET A 43 -10.86 -9.37 -7.63
N HIS A 44 -9.92 -8.52 -8.07
CA HIS A 44 -9.34 -8.59 -9.41
C HIS A 44 -8.12 -9.51 -9.50
N TYR A 45 -7.83 -10.30 -8.45
CA TYR A 45 -6.70 -11.23 -8.40
C TYR A 45 -5.35 -10.58 -8.73
N ILE A 46 -5.19 -9.29 -8.38
CA ILE A 46 -3.92 -8.57 -8.62
C ILE A 46 -2.88 -9.13 -7.65
N ARG A 47 -1.87 -9.78 -8.22
CA ARG A 47 -0.70 -10.26 -7.48
C ARG A 47 0.29 -9.12 -7.34
N ILE A 48 0.86 -8.97 -6.16
CA ILE A 48 1.94 -8.03 -5.89
C ILE A 48 3.19 -8.86 -5.63
N LEU A 49 4.25 -8.53 -6.34
CA LEU A 49 5.58 -9.10 -6.19
C LEU A 49 6.50 -8.08 -5.50
N PRO A 50 7.58 -8.54 -4.86
CA PRO A 50 8.69 -7.66 -4.51
C PRO A 50 9.18 -6.91 -5.75
N ASP A 51 9.65 -5.68 -5.56
CA ASP A 51 10.10 -4.74 -6.60
C ASP A 51 8.98 -4.07 -7.42
N ASP A 52 7.71 -4.38 -7.16
CA ASP A 52 6.59 -3.68 -7.80
C ASP A 52 6.43 -2.25 -7.26
N ARG A 53 6.19 -1.30 -8.18
CA ARG A 53 5.82 0.07 -7.82
C ARG A 53 4.32 0.17 -7.56
N VAL A 54 3.95 0.68 -6.39
CA VAL A 54 2.57 0.71 -5.90
C VAL A 54 2.21 2.06 -5.31
N VAL A 55 0.92 2.41 -5.37
CA VAL A 55 0.37 3.57 -4.67
C VAL A 55 -0.23 3.10 -3.35
N VAL A 56 0.26 3.69 -2.27
CA VAL A 56 -0.18 3.42 -0.90
C VAL A 56 -0.94 4.64 -0.38
N GLU A 57 -2.17 4.42 0.04
CA GLU A 57 -2.92 5.36 0.86
C GLU A 57 -2.53 5.18 2.32
N LEU A 58 -2.00 6.24 2.94
CA LEU A 58 -1.72 6.31 4.36
C LEU A 58 -2.86 7.02 5.08
N SER A 59 -3.15 6.57 6.29
CA SER A 59 -4.04 7.33 7.16
C SER A 59 -3.24 8.46 7.81
N PRO A 60 -3.78 9.69 7.91
CA PRO A 60 -3.06 10.81 8.53
C PRO A 60 -2.83 10.61 10.03
N TYR A 61 -3.52 9.62 10.63
CA TYR A 61 -3.38 9.24 12.04
C TYR A 61 -2.30 8.18 12.28
N ASP A 62 -1.96 7.39 11.26
CA ASP A 62 -0.97 6.30 11.37
C ASP A 62 -0.21 6.18 10.05
N LEU A 63 0.99 6.77 10.03
CA LEU A 63 1.91 6.75 8.89
C LEU A 63 2.65 5.41 8.76
N SER A 64 2.53 4.49 9.73
CA SER A 64 3.20 3.18 9.69
C SER A 64 2.39 2.14 8.91
N ARG A 65 1.08 2.38 8.75
CA ARG A 65 0.14 1.47 8.08
C ARG A 65 -0.48 2.09 6.87
N GLY A 66 -0.45 1.35 5.77
CA GLY A 66 -0.98 1.78 4.49
C GLY A 66 -1.97 0.80 3.88
N ARG A 67 -2.68 1.29 2.86
CA ARG A 67 -3.52 0.47 1.98
C ARG A 67 -3.02 0.61 0.56
N ILE A 68 -2.72 -0.51 -0.10
CA ILE A 68 -2.33 -0.53 -1.51
C ILE A 68 -3.58 -0.40 -2.35
N VAL A 69 -3.64 0.68 -3.15
CA VAL A 69 -4.80 1.00 -3.99
C VAL A 69 -4.54 0.69 -5.45
N TYR A 70 -3.28 0.86 -5.87
CA TYR A 70 -2.88 0.74 -7.25
C TYR A 70 -1.48 0.13 -7.37
N ARG A 71 -1.23 -0.56 -8.48
CA ARG A 71 0.06 -1.10 -8.88
C ARG A 71 0.37 -0.57 -10.27
N TYR A 72 1.52 0.06 -10.44
CA TYR A 72 2.05 0.41 -11.76
C TYR A 72 2.63 -0.86 -12.41
N LYS A 73 2.39 -1.01 -13.70
CA LYS A 73 2.80 -2.19 -14.48
C LYS A 73 4.20 -2.00 -15.03
#